data_AF-A0A7S4AZ00-F1
#
_entry.id   AF-A0A7S4AZ00-F1
#
_cell.length_a   1.000
_cell.length_b   1.000
_cell.length_c   1.000
_cell.angle_alpha   90.00
_cell.angle_beta   90.00
_cell.angle_gamma   90.00
#
_symmetry.space_group_name_H-M   'P 1'
#
loop_
_entity.id
_entity.type
_entity.pdbx_description
1 polymer ?
#
loop_
_entity_poly.entity_id
_entity_poly.type
_entity_poly.pdbx_seq_one_letter_code
_entity_poly.pdbx_strand_id
1 'polypeptide(L)'
;MLRATEQQQHAMVYNALAGLLTPAMPLVYKPFMSGVLGNRTFGPWFYAPLATAVVTPPFFNFLVGPSRPNLRRDGMPGGLVVEKCRFLQQSQCKGICMHMCKLPAQQFFQQELGMPLTVSPIFETQECQWSFGEVPLPPEEDPLIPKGCISDCTSRVAMKEARITGAKPCL
;
A
#
# COMPACT_ATOMS: atom_id res chain seq x y z
N MET A 1 21.59 -18.78 -7.68
CA MET A 1 20.67 -18.08 -8.58
C MET A 1 19.43 -17.77 -7.75
N LEU A 2 18.88 -16.57 -7.57
CA LEU A 2 19.14 -15.19 -7.99
C LEU A 2 18.80 -14.36 -6.73
N ARG A 3 19.65 -13.45 -6.27
CA ARG A 3 19.19 -12.45 -5.30
C ARG A 3 18.24 -11.55 -6.07
N ALA A 4 16.93 -11.63 -5.81
CA ALA A 4 16.02 -10.62 -6.31
C ALA A 4 16.45 -9.28 -5.69
N THR A 5 16.84 -8.31 -6.50
CA THR A 5 17.11 -6.96 -5.99
C THR A 5 15.82 -6.37 -5.41
N GLU A 6 15.92 -5.45 -4.46
CA GLU A 6 14.77 -4.79 -3.82
C GLU A 6 13.73 -4.29 -4.87
N GLN A 7 14.24 -3.77 -5.99
CA GLN A 7 13.44 -3.34 -7.14
C GLN A 7 12.68 -4.50 -7.82
N GLN A 8 13.26 -5.69 -7.91
CA GLN A 8 12.60 -6.86 -8.51
C GLN A 8 11.46 -7.38 -7.64
N GLN A 9 11.61 -7.32 -6.31
CA GLN A 9 10.54 -7.71 -5.39
C GLN A 9 9.34 -6.76 -5.50
N HIS A 10 9.59 -5.45 -5.51
CA HIS A 10 8.55 -4.45 -5.72
C HIS A 10 7.86 -4.61 -7.09
N ALA A 11 8.63 -4.90 -8.14
CA ALA A 11 8.09 -5.10 -9.49
C ALA A 11 7.20 -6.34 -9.60
N MET A 12 7.55 -7.46 -8.97
CA MET A 12 6.69 -8.66 -8.97
C MET A 12 5.35 -8.40 -8.29
N VAL A 13 5.37 -7.71 -7.15
CA VAL A 13 4.16 -7.36 -6.40
C VAL A 13 3.29 -6.39 -7.20
N TYR A 14 3.91 -5.36 -7.79
CA TYR A 14 3.23 -4.41 -8.67
C TYR A 14 2.55 -5.14 -9.83
N ASN A 15 3.27 -6.03 -10.52
CA ASN A 15 2.73 -6.78 -11.65
C ASN A 15 1.63 -7.75 -11.24
N ALA A 16 1.71 -8.36 -10.05
CA ALA A 16 0.64 -9.20 -9.51
C ALA A 16 -0.61 -8.39 -9.18
N LEU A 17 -0.46 -7.21 -8.58
CA LEU A 17 -1.56 -6.26 -8.35
C LEU A 17 -2.18 -5.78 -9.66
N ALA A 18 -1.35 -5.43 -10.65
CA ALA A 18 -1.81 -5.04 -11.99
C ALA A 18 -2.55 -6.17 -12.71
N GLY A 19 -2.07 -7.41 -12.58
CA GLY A 19 -2.72 -8.60 -13.14
C GLY A 19 -4.05 -8.96 -12.46
N LEU A 20 -4.27 -8.49 -11.23
CA LEU A 20 -5.56 -8.64 -10.54
C LEU A 20 -6.63 -7.68 -11.08
N LEU A 21 -6.23 -6.60 -11.77
CA LEU A 21 -7.15 -5.70 -12.45
C LEU A 21 -7.49 -6.22 -13.84
N THR A 22 -8.79 -6.28 -14.13
CA THR A 22 -9.29 -6.61 -15.47
C THR A 22 -8.68 -5.64 -16.49
N PRO A 23 -8.13 -6.10 -17.63
CA PRO A 23 -7.40 -5.27 -18.59
C PRO A 23 -8.21 -4.10 -19.19
N ALA A 24 -9.54 -4.10 -19.03
CA ALA A 24 -10.43 -3.02 -19.45
C ALA A 24 -10.62 -1.90 -18.39
N MET A 25 -10.34 -2.17 -17.11
CA MET A 25 -10.65 -1.23 -16.02
C MET A 25 -9.78 0.05 -16.04
N PRO A 26 -8.45 -0.01 -16.22
CA PRO A 26 -7.61 1.19 -16.17
C PRO A 26 -7.92 2.18 -17.31
N LEU A 27 -8.30 1.66 -18.48
CA LEU A 27 -8.59 2.45 -19.68
C LEU A 27 -9.86 3.30 -19.56
N VAL A 28 -10.87 2.82 -18.83
CA VAL A 28 -12.15 3.54 -18.64
C VAL A 28 -12.17 4.32 -17.31
N TYR A 29 -11.57 3.77 -16.26
CA TYR A 29 -11.61 4.35 -14.91
C TYR A 29 -10.69 5.56 -14.75
N LYS A 30 -9.51 5.56 -15.38
CA LYS A 30 -8.50 6.63 -15.27
C LYS A 30 -8.97 7.98 -15.84
N PRO A 31 -9.57 8.09 -17.05
CA PRO A 31 -10.13 9.36 -17.51
C PRO A 31 -11.34 9.81 -16.69
N PHE A 32 -12.13 8.87 -16.15
CA PHE A 32 -13.32 9.15 -15.34
C PHE A 32 -13.00 9.67 -13.93
N MET A 33 -11.95 9.14 -13.28
CA MET A 33 -11.60 9.48 -11.88
C MET A 33 -10.52 10.55 -11.75
N SER A 34 -9.53 10.55 -12.66
CA SER A 34 -8.41 11.49 -12.62
C SER A 34 -8.68 12.76 -13.45
N GLY A 35 -9.80 12.82 -14.17
CA GLY A 35 -10.14 13.95 -15.03
C GLY A 35 -9.11 14.17 -16.14
N VAL A 36 -8.37 13.12 -16.53
CA VAL A 36 -7.30 13.19 -17.53
C VAL A 36 -7.95 13.25 -18.92
N LEU A 37 -8.02 14.46 -19.47
CA LEU A 37 -8.40 14.71 -20.86
C LEU A 37 -7.11 14.99 -21.66
N GLY A 38 -6.56 13.96 -22.30
CA GLY A 38 -5.30 14.07 -23.04
C GLY A 38 -4.08 14.22 -22.11
N ASN A 39 -3.28 15.29 -22.29
CA ASN A 39 -2.01 15.51 -21.60
C ASN A 39 -2.10 16.44 -20.37
N ARG A 40 -3.31 16.84 -19.96
CA ARG A 40 -3.53 17.75 -18.81
C ARG A 40 -4.19 17.00 -17.66
N THR A 41 -3.48 16.89 -16.54
CA THR A 41 -4.00 16.37 -15.27
C THR A 41 -4.77 17.50 -14.60
N PHE A 42 -6.12 17.50 -14.70
CA PHE A 42 -6.97 18.48 -14.03
C PHE A 42 -7.07 18.26 -12.50
N GLY A 43 -6.38 17.25 -11.99
CA GLY A 43 -6.50 16.79 -10.61
C GLY A 43 -7.67 15.83 -10.45
N PRO A 44 -7.63 14.96 -9.42
CA PRO A 44 -8.78 14.12 -9.10
C PRO A 44 -10.00 15.02 -8.89
N TRP A 45 -11.12 14.69 -9.51
CA TRP A 45 -12.37 15.40 -9.28
C TRP A 45 -12.66 15.46 -7.77
N PHE A 46 -13.30 16.53 -7.28
CA PHE A 46 -13.55 16.76 -5.85
C PHE A 46 -14.23 15.57 -5.13
N TYR A 47 -14.99 14.76 -5.86
CA TYR A 47 -15.66 13.56 -5.34
C TYR A 47 -14.79 12.30 -5.38
N ALA A 48 -13.72 12.29 -6.16
CA ALA A 48 -12.95 11.09 -6.48
C ALA A 48 -12.32 10.44 -5.23
N PRO A 49 -11.69 11.17 -4.29
CA PRO A 49 -11.16 10.54 -3.08
C PRO A 49 -12.23 9.91 -2.18
N LEU A 50 -13.40 10.55 -2.10
CA LEU A 50 -14.54 10.03 -1.33
C LEU A 50 -15.14 8.79 -2.02
N ALA A 51 -15.34 8.84 -3.33
CA ALA A 51 -15.84 7.71 -4.11
C ALA A 51 -14.90 6.50 -4.00
N THR A 52 -13.58 6.73 -4.13
CA THR A 52 -12.57 5.68 -3.92
C THR A 52 -12.66 5.12 -2.51
N ALA A 53 -12.72 5.95 -1.47
CA ALA A 53 -12.84 5.48 -0.08
C ALA A 53 -14.09 4.60 0.18
N VAL A 54 -15.18 4.81 -0.57
CA VAL A 54 -16.41 4.00 -0.46
C VAL A 54 -16.32 2.71 -1.29
N VAL A 55 -15.66 2.74 -2.45
CA VAL A 55 -15.52 1.59 -3.36
C VAL A 55 -14.38 0.65 -2.96
N THR A 56 -13.31 1.17 -2.36
CA THR A 56 -12.16 0.38 -1.93
C THR A 56 -12.51 -0.71 -0.92
N PRO A 57 -13.31 -0.49 0.15
CA PRO A 57 -13.63 -1.53 1.12
C PRO A 57 -14.16 -2.82 0.50
N PRO A 58 -15.25 -2.84 -0.29
CA PRO A 58 -15.75 -4.10 -0.85
C PRO A 58 -14.76 -4.80 -1.79
N PHE A 59 -13.89 -4.04 -2.48
CA PHE A 59 -12.92 -4.60 -3.43
C PHE A 59 -11.65 -5.12 -2.75
N PHE A 60 -11.10 -4.36 -1.80
CA PHE A 60 -9.82 -4.65 -1.16
C PHE A 60 -9.95 -5.33 0.20
N ASN A 61 -11.16 -5.54 0.75
CA ASN A 61 -11.37 -6.27 2.02
C ASN A 61 -10.74 -7.68 2.00
N PHE A 62 -10.73 -8.36 0.85
CA PHE A 62 -10.06 -9.64 0.71
C PHE A 62 -8.53 -9.55 0.88
N LEU A 63 -7.91 -8.47 0.41
CA LEU A 63 -6.45 -8.27 0.44
C LEU A 63 -5.98 -7.73 1.80
N VAL A 64 -6.57 -6.61 2.25
CA VAL A 64 -6.07 -5.87 3.41
C VAL A 64 -6.80 -6.26 4.70
N GLY A 65 -8.03 -6.76 4.63
CA GLY A 65 -8.88 -7.07 5.77
C GLY A 65 -10.02 -6.07 5.99
N PRO A 66 -10.77 -6.21 7.10
CA PRO A 66 -11.96 -5.40 7.37
C PRO A 66 -11.59 -3.92 7.42
N SER A 67 -12.25 -3.13 6.58
CA SER A 67 -11.98 -1.70 6.43
C SER A 67 -13.27 -0.88 6.47
N ARG A 68 -13.17 0.31 7.04
CA ARG A 68 -14.27 1.26 7.22
C ARG A 68 -13.87 2.63 6.66
N PRO A 69 -14.74 3.29 5.88
CA PRO A 69 -14.49 4.67 5.45
C PRO A 69 -14.27 5.58 6.67
N ASN A 70 -13.26 6.43 6.61
CA ASN A 70 -12.95 7.40 7.66
C ASN A 70 -12.60 8.76 7.05
N LEU A 71 -12.37 9.76 7.87
CA LEU A 71 -11.75 11.01 7.46
C LEU A 71 -10.25 10.79 7.14
N ARG A 72 -9.73 11.63 6.28
CA ARG A 72 -8.28 11.76 6.05
C ARG A 72 -7.61 12.37 7.27
N ARG A 73 -6.28 12.35 7.26
CA ARG A 73 -5.46 13.08 8.24
C ARG A 73 -5.78 14.57 8.29
N ASP A 74 -6.09 15.18 7.15
CA ASP A 74 -6.47 16.59 7.03
C ASP A 74 -7.92 16.90 7.47
N GLY A 75 -8.67 15.91 7.94
CA GLY A 75 -10.09 16.05 8.30
C GLY A 75 -11.06 16.09 7.11
N MET A 76 -10.55 16.02 5.88
CA MET A 76 -11.39 15.93 4.68
C MET A 76 -11.95 14.52 4.44
N PRO A 77 -13.11 14.38 3.79
CA PRO A 77 -13.61 13.08 3.33
C PRO A 77 -12.65 12.43 2.32
N GLY A 78 -12.63 11.10 2.29
CA GLY A 78 -11.73 10.32 1.42
C GLY A 78 -10.60 9.60 2.16
N GLY A 79 -10.82 9.26 3.43
CA GLY A 79 -9.96 8.37 4.20
C GLY A 79 -10.58 6.98 4.33
N LEU A 80 -9.77 6.00 4.67
CA LEU A 80 -10.18 4.62 4.93
C LEU A 80 -9.31 4.09 6.08
N VAL A 81 -9.94 3.50 7.09
CA VAL A 81 -9.24 2.78 8.16
C VAL A 81 -9.43 1.30 7.95
N VAL A 82 -8.33 0.58 7.88
CA VAL A 82 -8.31 -0.88 7.97
C VAL A 82 -8.10 -1.23 9.45
N GLU A 83 -9.09 -1.88 10.06
CA GLU A 83 -9.07 -2.16 11.50
C GLU A 83 -8.10 -3.28 11.86
N LYS A 84 -7.99 -4.26 10.96
CA LYS A 84 -7.07 -5.39 11.13
C LYS A 84 -6.38 -5.65 9.82
N CYS A 85 -5.20 -5.07 9.65
CA CYS A 85 -4.41 -5.24 8.44
C CYS A 85 -3.84 -6.65 8.38
N ARG A 86 -4.31 -7.48 7.45
CA ARG A 86 -3.87 -8.88 7.30
C ARG A 86 -2.37 -8.99 7.08
N PHE A 87 -1.77 -8.07 6.31
CA PHE A 87 -0.32 -8.05 6.08
C PHE A 87 0.47 -7.83 7.38
N LEU A 88 0.00 -6.92 8.24
CA LEU A 88 0.70 -6.61 9.48
C LEU A 88 0.50 -7.73 10.52
N GLN A 89 -0.69 -8.35 10.55
CA GLN A 89 -1.00 -9.50 11.40
C GLN A 89 -0.17 -10.75 11.04
N GLN A 90 -0.03 -11.05 9.75
CA GLN A 90 0.66 -12.26 9.29
C GLN A 90 2.18 -12.11 9.31
N SER A 91 2.70 -10.97 8.84
CA SER A 91 4.15 -10.78 8.78
C SER A 91 4.75 -10.39 10.13
N GLN A 92 3.98 -9.67 10.96
CA GLN A 92 4.45 -8.99 12.18
C GLN A 92 5.73 -8.19 11.94
N CYS A 93 5.96 -7.74 10.70
CA CYS A 93 7.21 -7.11 10.32
C CYS A 93 6.99 -5.79 9.57
N LYS A 94 7.56 -4.73 10.14
CA LYS A 94 7.54 -3.37 9.57
C LYS A 94 8.07 -3.34 8.14
N GLY A 95 9.19 -4.01 7.86
CA GLY A 95 9.79 -4.05 6.52
C GLY A 95 8.86 -4.63 5.46
N ILE A 96 8.19 -5.75 5.74
CA ILE A 96 7.25 -6.36 4.80
C ILE A 96 6.06 -5.43 4.55
N CYS A 97 5.49 -4.82 5.59
CA CYS A 97 4.40 -3.86 5.43
C CYS A 97 4.77 -2.69 4.52
N MET A 98 5.98 -2.13 4.66
CA MET A 98 6.42 -0.98 3.86
C MET A 98 6.71 -1.35 2.40
N HIS A 99 7.47 -2.43 2.18
CA HIS A 99 7.94 -2.81 0.84
C HIS A 99 6.91 -3.60 0.02
N MET A 100 6.02 -4.36 0.67
CA MET A 100 5.05 -5.21 -0.03
C MET A 100 3.64 -4.63 -0.07
N CYS A 101 3.28 -3.73 0.87
CA CYS A 101 1.94 -3.14 0.92
C CYS A 101 1.97 -1.64 0.62
N LYS A 102 2.73 -0.83 1.38
CA LYS A 102 2.69 0.63 1.28
C LYS A 102 3.22 1.16 -0.05
N LEU A 103 4.51 0.94 -0.35
CA LEU A 103 5.15 1.46 -1.56
C LEU A 103 4.43 1.02 -2.85
N PRO A 104 4.12 -0.27 -3.06
CA PRO A 104 3.42 -0.70 -4.27
C PRO A 104 1.99 -0.17 -4.34
N ALA A 105 1.27 -0.03 -3.22
CA ALA A 105 -0.06 0.58 -3.24
C ALA A 105 0.01 2.05 -3.65
N GLN A 106 0.94 2.83 -3.11
CA GLN A 106 1.09 4.25 -3.46
C GLN A 106 1.42 4.42 -4.95
N GLN A 107 2.33 3.60 -5.48
CA GLN A 107 2.67 3.58 -6.90
C GLN A 107 1.47 3.17 -7.77
N PHE A 108 0.74 2.13 -7.37
CA PHE A 108 -0.43 1.65 -8.08
C PHE A 108 -1.54 2.71 -8.17
N PHE A 109 -1.88 3.37 -7.07
CA PHE A 109 -2.89 4.44 -7.09
C PHE A 109 -2.43 5.65 -7.91
N GLN A 110 -1.15 5.99 -7.87
CA GLN A 110 -0.59 7.08 -8.67
C GLN A 110 -0.56 6.77 -10.16
N GLN A 111 -0.12 5.56 -10.56
CA GLN A 111 0.11 5.18 -11.95
C GLN A 111 -1.15 4.66 -12.64
N GLU A 112 -1.92 3.78 -11.99
CA GLU A 112 -3.09 3.13 -12.60
C GLU A 112 -4.36 3.96 -12.39
N LEU A 113 -4.56 4.47 -11.17
CA LEU A 113 -5.78 5.21 -10.81
C LEU A 113 -5.63 6.74 -10.97
N GLY A 114 -4.40 7.23 -11.16
CA GLY A 114 -4.12 8.65 -11.37
C GLY A 114 -4.44 9.53 -10.16
N MET A 115 -4.35 8.98 -8.95
CA MET A 115 -4.66 9.68 -7.70
C MET A 115 -3.56 9.43 -6.67
N PRO A 116 -3.04 10.47 -5.98
CA PRO A 116 -2.07 10.25 -4.92
C PRO A 116 -2.72 9.50 -3.75
N LEU A 117 -1.96 8.67 -3.04
CA LEU A 117 -2.42 7.93 -1.87
C LEU A 117 -1.33 8.00 -0.80
N THR A 118 -1.72 8.32 0.42
CA THR A 118 -0.85 8.24 1.59
C THR A 118 -1.33 7.12 2.51
N VAL A 119 -0.45 6.17 2.81
CA VAL A 119 -0.77 5.05 3.72
C VAL A 119 0.07 5.18 4.99
N SER A 120 -0.62 5.13 6.13
CA SER A 120 -0.07 5.29 7.46
C SER A 120 -0.41 4.07 8.34
N PRO A 121 0.52 3.14 8.55
CA PRO A 121 0.32 2.04 9.49
C PRO A 121 0.39 2.51 10.95
N ILE A 122 -0.50 2.00 11.80
CA ILE A 122 -0.44 2.15 13.27
C ILE A 122 -0.03 0.79 13.84
N PHE A 123 1.22 0.68 14.28
CA PHE A 123 1.81 -0.60 14.65
C PHE A 123 1.32 -1.17 15.98
N GLU A 124 0.88 -0.30 16.89
CA GLU A 124 0.38 -0.68 18.22
C GLU A 124 -0.97 -1.38 18.15
N THR A 125 -1.88 -0.85 17.33
CA THR A 125 -3.25 -1.40 17.14
C THR A 125 -3.34 -2.34 15.94
N GLN A 126 -2.28 -2.44 15.14
CA GLN A 126 -2.22 -3.21 13.89
C GLN A 126 -3.23 -2.73 12.83
N GLU A 127 -3.58 -1.45 12.92
CA GLU A 127 -4.48 -0.75 12.01
C GLU A 127 -3.70 -0.07 10.89
N CYS A 128 -4.38 0.28 9.80
CA CYS A 128 -3.78 1.00 8.68
C CYS A 128 -4.71 2.11 8.19
N GLN A 129 -4.28 3.36 8.31
CA GLN A 129 -5.00 4.53 7.81
C GLN A 129 -4.55 4.84 6.39
N TRP A 130 -5.51 4.91 5.47
CA TRP A 130 -5.31 5.29 4.08
C TRP A 130 -5.95 6.66 3.89
N SER A 131 -5.22 7.57 3.27
CA SER A 131 -5.68 8.88 2.83
C SER A 131 -5.55 8.91 1.31
N PHE A 132 -6.68 8.76 0.60
CA PHE A 132 -6.68 8.98 -0.86
C PHE A 132 -6.36 10.44 -1.14
N GLY A 133 -5.99 10.85 -2.36
CA GLY A 133 -5.63 12.20 -2.81
C GLY A 133 -4.65 13.05 -1.96
N GLU A 134 -4.03 12.51 -0.91
CA GLU A 134 -2.97 13.15 -0.12
C GLU A 134 -1.64 12.73 -0.74
N VAL A 135 -0.81 13.70 -1.17
CA VAL A 135 0.47 13.43 -1.82
C VAL A 135 1.40 12.78 -0.80
N PRO A 136 1.86 11.53 -1.05
CA PRO A 136 2.74 10.87 -0.11
C PRO A 136 4.10 11.57 -0.08
N LEU A 137 4.63 11.75 1.13
CA LEU A 137 6.01 12.17 1.33
C LEU A 137 6.96 11.10 0.78
N PRO A 138 8.13 11.50 0.25
CA PRO A 138 9.12 10.54 -0.23
C PRO A 138 9.57 9.60 0.89
N PRO A 139 9.90 8.34 0.56
CA PRO A 139 10.25 7.31 1.54
C PRO A 139 11.55 7.59 2.31
N GLU A 140 12.31 8.61 1.96
CA GLU A 140 13.51 9.00 2.71
C GLU A 140 13.18 9.97 3.86
N GLU A 141 12.06 10.70 3.74
CA GLU A 141 11.64 11.75 4.68
C GLU A 141 10.44 11.33 5.54
N ASP A 142 9.86 10.14 5.29
CA ASP A 142 8.66 9.71 5.98
C ASP A 142 8.95 9.23 7.43
N PRO A 143 8.53 9.98 8.46
CA PRO A 143 8.70 9.57 9.86
C PRO A 143 7.89 8.31 10.22
N LEU A 144 6.97 7.88 9.35
CA LEU A 144 6.21 6.63 9.47
C LEU A 144 6.99 5.42 8.95
N ILE A 145 8.27 5.58 8.58
CA ILE A 145 9.24 4.50 8.46
C ILE A 145 9.97 4.40 9.81
N PRO A 146 9.43 3.64 10.78
CA PRO A 146 10.13 3.42 12.02
C PRO A 146 11.41 2.64 11.76
N LYS A 147 12.55 3.19 12.22
CA LYS A 147 13.81 2.46 12.32
C LYS A 147 13.63 1.31 13.33
N GLY A 148 13.69 0.06 12.87
CA GLY A 148 13.67 -1.13 13.72
C GLY A 148 12.59 -2.16 13.40
N CYS A 149 12.74 -3.35 13.98
CA CYS A 149 11.77 -4.45 13.85
C CYS A 149 10.74 -4.39 14.97
N ILE A 150 9.52 -4.91 14.74
CA ILE A 150 8.61 -5.28 15.82
C ILE A 150 9.24 -6.46 16.60
N SER A 151 8.93 -6.58 17.89
CA SER A 151 9.40 -7.67 18.78
C SER A 151 9.26 -9.04 18.14
N ASP A 152 8.12 -9.26 17.49
CA ASP A 152 7.69 -10.55 16.94
C ASP A 152 7.84 -10.63 15.41
N CYS A 153 8.76 -9.86 14.80
CA CYS A 153 8.98 -9.97 13.35
C CYS A 153 9.51 -11.37 12.97
N THR A 154 8.68 -12.12 12.27
CA THR A 154 8.98 -13.45 11.72
C THR A 154 10.23 -13.46 10.84
N SER A 155 10.43 -12.42 10.02
CA SER A 155 11.64 -12.29 9.19
C SER A 155 12.90 -12.16 10.03
N ARG A 156 12.84 -11.52 11.21
CA ARG A 156 13.98 -11.42 12.13
C ARG A 156 14.32 -12.79 12.74
N VAL A 157 13.31 -13.59 13.08
CA VAL A 157 13.49 -14.96 13.58
C VAL A 157 14.15 -15.82 12.49
N ALA A 158 13.61 -15.82 11.28
CA ALA A 158 14.17 -16.56 10.14
C ALA A 158 15.62 -16.15 9.83
N MET A 159 15.93 -14.85 9.88
CA MET A 159 17.30 -14.36 9.67
C MET A 159 18.25 -14.72 10.82
N LYS A 160 17.74 -14.81 12.06
CA LYS A 160 18.50 -15.27 13.22
C LYS A 160 18.81 -16.77 13.12
N GLU A 161 17.83 -17.59 12.73
CA GLU A 161 17.99 -19.02 12.52
C GLU A 161 18.95 -19.34 11.37
N ALA A 162 18.86 -18.61 10.25
CA ALA A 162 19.79 -18.71 9.14
C ALA A 162 21.23 -18.35 9.52
N ARG A 163 21.41 -17.33 10.37
CA ARG A 163 22.74 -17.00 10.91
C ARG A 163 23.33 -18.09 11.79
N ILE A 164 22.51 -18.79 12.57
CA ILE A 164 22.94 -19.84 13.50
C ILE A 164 23.25 -21.14 12.75
N THR A 165 22.44 -21.49 11.76
CA THR A 165 22.55 -22.77 11.03
C THR A 165 23.51 -22.70 9.84
N GLY A 166 23.99 -21.50 9.46
CA GLY A 166 24.75 -21.29 8.24
C GLY A 166 23.92 -21.56 6.96
N ALA A 167 22.65 -21.91 7.10
CA ALA A 167 21.73 -22.04 6.00
C ALA A 167 21.44 -20.65 5.46
N LYS A 168 21.64 -20.46 4.14
CA LYS A 168 21.18 -19.23 3.48
C LYS A 168 19.67 -19.16 3.69
N PRO A 169 19.15 -18.09 4.33
CA PRO A 169 17.71 -17.93 4.42
C PRO A 169 17.20 -17.87 2.99
N CYS A 170 16.29 -18.76 2.63
CA CYS A 170 15.63 -18.72 1.34
C CYS A 170 14.82 -17.42 1.28
N LEU A 171 15.31 -16.49 0.46
CA LEU A 171 14.67 -15.26 0.04
C LEU A 171 15.04 -15.02 -1.42
#